data_AF-A0A929FXY3-F1
#
_entry.id   AF-A0A929FXY3-F1
#
_cell.length_a   1.000
_cell.length_b   1.000
_cell.length_c   1.000
_cell.angle_alpha   90.00
_cell.angle_beta   90.00
_cell.angle_gamma   90.00
#
_symmetry.space_group_name_H-M   'P 1'
#
loop_
_entity.id
_entity.type
_entity.pdbx_description
1 polymer ?
#
loop_
_entity_poly.entity_id
_entity_poly.type
_entity_poly.pdbx_seq_one_letter_code
_entity_poly.pdbx_strand_id
1 'polypeptide(L)'
;MRKLKRNHFLSVRFSTQEKEHLKKLAVTRQQTLSELVRTVALGTTGLSRRKFVPQVNRNLYFELGKVSERLQMIQPRSDALNEIQELLNQIRRKLIGIDSLPLNTTSEIP
;
A
#
# COMPACT_ATOMS: atom_id res chain seq x y z
N MET A 1 9.14 -3.07 -31.67
CA MET A 1 9.92 -3.97 -30.79
C MET A 1 8.98 -4.70 -29.83
N ARG A 2 8.85 -6.04 -29.91
CA ARG A 2 8.03 -6.81 -28.96
C ARG A 2 8.82 -6.99 -27.66
N LYS A 3 8.32 -6.47 -26.53
CA LYS A 3 8.92 -6.71 -25.20
C LYS A 3 8.84 -8.21 -24.89
N LEU A 4 9.99 -8.90 -24.81
CA LEU A 4 10.02 -10.29 -24.34
C LEU A 4 9.52 -10.33 -22.89
N LYS A 5 8.47 -11.11 -22.63
CA LYS A 5 8.04 -11.43 -21.27
C LYS A 5 9.17 -12.21 -20.61
N ARG A 6 9.80 -11.65 -19.57
CA ARG A 6 10.81 -12.33 -18.76
C ARG A 6 10.15 -13.46 -17.98
N ASN A 7 10.19 -14.67 -18.52
CA ASN A 7 9.73 -15.86 -17.83
C ASN A 7 10.91 -16.42 -17.01
N HIS A 8 10.89 -16.19 -15.69
CA HIS A 8 11.78 -16.90 -14.77
C HIS A 8 11.12 -18.22 -14.36
N PHE A 9 11.84 -19.32 -14.55
CA PHE A 9 11.42 -20.64 -14.09
C PHE A 9 12.01 -20.89 -12.70
N LEU A 10 11.16 -21.26 -11.75
CA LEU A 10 11.55 -21.60 -10.39
C LEU A 10 11.11 -23.04 -10.10
N SER A 11 12.04 -23.87 -9.67
CA SER A 11 11.74 -25.24 -9.25
C SER A 11 11.36 -25.24 -7.77
N VAL A 12 10.14 -25.69 -7.47
CA VAL A 12 9.63 -25.80 -6.09
C VAL A 12 9.44 -27.28 -5.78
N ARG A 13 9.91 -27.70 -4.60
CA ARG A 13 9.71 -29.06 -4.10
C ARG A 13 8.48 -29.08 -3.20
N PHE A 14 7.60 -30.05 -3.46
CA PHE A 14 6.44 -30.35 -2.64
C PHE A 14 6.56 -31.80 -2.18
N SER A 15 6.03 -32.10 -1.00
CA SER A 15 5.80 -33.49 -0.60
C SER A 15 4.76 -34.14 -1.54
N THR A 16 4.75 -35.47 -1.57
CA THR A 16 3.82 -36.23 -2.43
C THR A 16 2.37 -35.91 -2.10
N GLN A 17 2.03 -35.78 -0.82
CA GLN A 17 0.67 -35.46 -0.37
C GLN A 17 0.25 -34.05 -0.78
N GLU A 18 1.11 -33.05 -0.60
CA GLU A 18 0.85 -31.66 -1.01
C GLU A 18 0.66 -31.57 -2.52
N LYS A 19 1.51 -32.25 -3.30
CA LYS A 19 1.41 -32.24 -4.75
C LYS A 19 0.09 -32.83 -5.25
N GLU A 20 -0.36 -33.94 -4.66
CA GLU A 20 -1.66 -34.54 -5.02
C GLU A 20 -2.84 -33.64 -4.63
N HIS A 21 -2.77 -32.98 -3.46
CA HIS A 21 -3.78 -32.01 -3.06
C HIS A 21 -3.86 -30.82 -4.04
N LEU A 22 -2.70 -30.24 -4.39
CA LEU A 22 -2.63 -29.12 -5.32
C LEU A 22 -3.08 -29.49 -6.73
N LYS A 23 -2.80 -30.71 -7.19
CA LYS A 23 -3.31 -31.22 -8.48
C LYS A 23 -4.84 -31.30 -8.48
N LYS A 24 -5.45 -31.85 -7.43
CA LYS A 24 -6.92 -31.91 -7.31
C LYS A 24 -7.53 -30.51 -7.36
N LEU A 25 -6.96 -29.56 -6.61
CA LEU A 25 -7.38 -28.16 -6.64
C LEU A 25 -7.23 -27.52 -8.03
N ALA A 26 -6.13 -27.80 -8.73
CA ALA A 26 -5.89 -27.28 -10.07
C ALA A 26 -6.95 -27.80 -11.07
N VAL A 27 -7.29 -29.09 -10.98
CA VAL A 27 -8.36 -29.70 -11.79
C VAL A 27 -9.72 -29.06 -11.49
N THR A 28 -10.08 -28.89 -10.21
CA THR A 28 -11.34 -28.23 -9.82
C THR A 28 -11.45 -26.81 -10.38
N ARG A 29 -10.33 -26.09 -10.48
CA ARG A 29 -10.27 -24.73 -11.00
C ARG A 29 -9.99 -24.63 -12.50
N GLN A 30 -9.92 -25.76 -13.21
CA GLN A 30 -9.60 -25.84 -14.64
C GLN A 30 -8.29 -25.11 -15.00
N GLN A 31 -7.27 -25.24 -14.14
CA GLN A 31 -5.96 -24.60 -14.30
C GLN A 31 -4.84 -25.64 -14.27
N THR A 32 -3.70 -25.31 -14.85
CA THR A 32 -2.48 -26.10 -14.63
C THR A 32 -1.95 -25.87 -13.21
N LEU A 33 -1.20 -26.85 -12.68
CA LEU A 33 -0.55 -26.71 -11.37
C LEU A 33 0.34 -25.46 -11.31
N SER A 34 1.08 -25.17 -12.37
CA SER A 34 1.93 -23.98 -12.49
C SER A 34 1.14 -22.67 -12.46
N GLU A 35 -0.03 -22.63 -13.10
CA GLU A 35 -0.90 -21.44 -13.10
C GLU A 35 -1.53 -21.23 -11.74
N LEU A 36 -1.98 -22.30 -11.09
CA LEU A 36 -2.53 -22.24 -9.73
C LEU A 36 -1.49 -21.67 -8.76
N VAL A 37 -0.28 -22.26 -8.75
CA VAL A 37 0.82 -21.82 -7.87
C VAL A 37 1.22 -20.38 -8.17
N ARG A 38 1.32 -19.99 -9.45
CA ARG A 38 1.59 -18.61 -9.86
C ARG A 38 0.51 -17.65 -9.36
N THR A 39 -0.76 -18.01 -9.51
CA THR A 39 -1.90 -17.15 -9.13
C THR A 39 -1.92 -16.92 -7.62
N VAL A 40 -1.68 -17.96 -6.84
CA VAL A 40 -1.60 -17.86 -5.36
C VAL A 40 -0.37 -17.07 -4.94
N ALA A 41 0.80 -17.31 -5.54
CA ALA A 41 2.03 -16.58 -5.22
C ALA A 41 1.90 -15.08 -5.55
N LEU A 42 1.32 -14.73 -6.70
CA LEU A 42 1.08 -13.33 -7.07
C LEU A 42 -0.01 -12.68 -6.21
N GLY A 43 -1.07 -13.40 -5.88
CA GLY A 43 -2.14 -12.90 -5.00
C GLY A 43 -1.67 -12.61 -3.58
N THR A 44 -0.77 -13.43 -3.03
CA THR A 44 -0.19 -13.23 -1.68
C THR A 44 0.79 -12.06 -1.63
N THR A 45 1.54 -11.79 -2.71
CA THR A 45 2.37 -10.57 -2.78
C THR A 45 1.57 -9.26 -2.77
N GLY A 46 0.30 -9.30 -3.20
CA GLY A 46 -0.61 -8.15 -3.10
C GLY A 46 -1.02 -7.83 -1.66
N LEU A 47 -1.20 -8.84 -0.81
CA LEU A 47 -1.58 -8.69 0.61
C LEU A 47 -0.41 -8.26 1.50
N SER A 48 0.83 -8.56 1.12
CA SER A 48 2.03 -8.15 1.86
C SER A 48 2.48 -6.72 1.55
N ARG A 49 1.95 -6.08 0.50
CA ARG A 49 2.07 -4.63 0.31
C ARG A 49 1.11 -3.87 1.24
N ARG A 50 1.19 -4.11 2.55
CA ARG A 50 0.85 -3.04 3.49
C ARG A 50 1.76 -1.87 3.11
N LYS A 51 1.17 -0.79 2.59
CA LYS A 51 1.88 0.45 2.21
C LYS A 51 2.89 0.74 3.34
N PHE A 52 4.17 0.48 3.07
CA PHE A 52 5.22 0.71 4.05
C PHE A 52 5.33 2.22 4.15
N VAL A 53 4.62 2.82 5.10
CA VAL A 53 4.74 4.25 5.38
C VAL A 53 6.18 4.46 5.82
N PRO A 54 7.02 5.18 5.05
CA PRO A 54 8.42 5.38 5.38
C PRO A 54 8.55 5.88 6.83
N GLN A 55 9.59 5.46 7.54
CA GLN A 55 9.79 5.86 8.94
C GLN A 55 9.78 7.40 9.11
N VAL A 56 10.26 8.12 8.09
CA VAL A 56 10.20 9.58 7.97
C VAL A 56 8.76 10.10 8.06
N ASN A 57 7.81 9.47 7.37
CA ASN A 57 6.40 9.86 7.38
C ASN A 57 5.72 9.56 8.73
N ARG A 58 6.15 8.50 9.44
CA ARG A 58 5.70 8.23 10.81
C ARG A 58 6.18 9.30 11.77
N ASN A 59 7.46 9.66 11.71
CA ASN A 59 8.02 10.70 12.57
C ASN A 59 7.34 12.06 12.31
N LEU A 60 7.14 12.41 11.04
CA LEU A 60 6.38 13.60 10.65
C LEU A 60 4.95 13.59 11.23
N TYR A 61 4.24 12.45 11.14
CA TYR A 61 2.91 12.33 11.74
C TYR A 61 2.90 12.62 13.25
N PHE A 62 3.89 12.10 13.99
CA PHE A 62 4.00 12.34 15.43
C PHE A 62 4.31 13.81 15.76
N GLU A 63 5.25 14.43 15.04
CA GLU A 63 5.59 15.84 15.26
C GLU A 63 4.42 16.77 14.93
N LEU A 64 3.65 16.48 13.88
CA LEU A 64 2.43 17.25 13.55
C LEU A 64 1.35 17.12 14.64
N GLY A 65 1.27 15.98 15.32
CA GLY A 65 0.40 15.79 16.49
C GLY A 65 0.76 16.74 17.63
N LYS A 66 2.05 16.83 17.98
CA LYS A 66 2.55 17.74 19.02
C LYS A 66 2.29 19.21 18.68
N VAL A 67 2.44 19.59 17.40
CA VAL A 67 2.10 20.94 16.94
C VAL A 67 0.60 21.22 17.14
N SER A 68 -0.26 20.27 16.76
CA SER A 68 -1.72 20.43 16.95
C SER A 68 -2.10 20.57 18.42
N GLU A 69 -1.49 19.79 19.32
CA GLU A 69 -1.73 19.88 20.76
C GLU A 69 -1.29 21.24 21.32
N ARG A 70 -0.11 21.72 20.93
CA ARG A 70 0.38 23.05 21.36
C ARG A 70 -0.50 24.18 20.85
N LEU A 71 -1.00 24.09 19.62
CA LEU A 71 -1.93 25.08 19.07
C LEU A 71 -3.22 25.14 19.90
N GLN A 72 -3.78 24.00 20.30
CA GLN A 72 -4.96 23.95 21.16
C GLN A 72 -4.72 24.54 22.55
N MET A 73 -3.51 24.42 23.10
CA MET A 73 -3.16 25.00 24.40
C MET A 73 -3.01 26.53 24.38
N ILE A 74 -2.56 27.11 23.26
CA ILE A 74 -2.29 28.56 23.17
C ILE A 74 -3.57 29.37 22.94
N GLN A 75 -4.53 28.84 22.17
CA GLN A 75 -5.79 29.55 21.91
C GLN A 75 -6.92 28.56 21.64
N PRO A 76 -7.94 28.46 22.52
CA PRO A 76 -8.94 27.41 22.38
C PRO A 76 -9.82 27.52 21.13
N ARG A 77 -10.04 28.73 20.57
CA ARG A 77 -10.85 28.94 19.36
C ARG A 77 -10.45 30.24 18.64
N SER A 78 -9.97 30.08 17.41
CA SER A 78 -9.77 31.13 16.41
C SER A 78 -9.99 30.48 15.05
N ASP A 79 -10.65 31.15 14.11
CA ASP A 79 -10.94 30.60 12.79
C ASP A 79 -9.66 30.21 12.04
N ALA A 80 -8.61 31.01 12.18
CA ALA A 80 -7.27 30.70 11.66
C ALA A 80 -6.67 29.43 12.27
N LEU A 81 -7.02 29.10 13.52
CA LEU A 81 -6.53 27.91 14.21
C LEU A 81 -7.27 26.64 13.73
N ASN A 82 -8.55 26.79 13.37
CA ASN A 82 -9.33 25.72 12.74
C ASN A 82 -8.77 25.38 11.35
N GLU A 83 -8.45 26.40 10.53
CA GLU A 83 -7.82 26.22 9.21
C GLU A 83 -6.48 25.47 9.32
N ILE A 84 -5.65 25.83 10.29
CA ILE A 84 -4.37 25.15 10.54
C ILE A 84 -4.59 23.70 10.98
N GLN A 85 -5.58 23.43 11.84
CA GLN A 85 -5.91 22.06 12.25
C GLN A 85 -6.42 21.20 11.10
N GLU A 86 -7.22 21.76 10.20
CA GLU A 86 -7.68 21.07 8.99
C GLU A 86 -6.50 20.73 8.07
N LEU A 87 -5.59 21.66 7.83
CA LEU A 87 -4.37 21.42 7.05
C LEU A 87 -3.49 20.31 7.67
N LEU A 88 -3.30 20.33 9.00
CA LEU A 88 -2.56 19.29 9.71
C LEU A 88 -3.23 17.92 9.55
N ASN A 89 -4.56 17.86 9.63
CA ASN A 89 -5.31 16.63 9.43
C ASN A 89 -5.22 16.10 8.00
N GLN A 90 -5.26 16.98 6.99
CA GLN A 90 -5.05 16.61 5.59
C GLN A 90 -3.64 16.02 5.36
N ILE A 91 -2.60 16.65 5.92
CA ILE A 91 -1.23 16.16 5.81
C ILE A 91 -1.08 14.80 6.49
N ARG A 92 -1.67 14.61 7.68
CA ARG A 92 -1.65 13.32 8.40
C ARG A 92 -2.32 12.20 7.61
N ARG A 93 -3.47 12.47 6.97
CA ARG A 93 -4.16 11.49 6.11
C ARG A 93 -3.34 11.12 4.88
N LYS A 94 -2.66 12.10 4.26
CA LYS A 94 -1.71 11.88 3.15
C LYS A 94 -0.51 11.03 3.59
N LEU A 95 0.07 11.30 4.76
CA LEU A 95 1.24 10.56 5.28
C LEU A 95 0.93 9.10 5.63
N ILE A 96 -0.27 8.82 6.16
CA ILE A 96 -0.72 7.44 6.47
C ILE A 96 -1.18 6.69 5.20
N GLY A 97 -1.41 7.41 4.11
CA GLY A 97 -1.82 6.84 2.82
C GLY A 97 -3.30 6.44 2.77
N ILE A 98 -4.14 7.13 3.57
CA ILE A 98 -5.61 7.01 3.57
C ILE A 98 -6.16 7.70 2.33
N ASP A 99 -5.70 8.92 2.04
CA ASP A 99 -6.08 9.67 0.83
C ASP A 99 -5.04 9.40 -0.27
N SER A 100 -5.24 8.36 -1.08
CA SER A 100 -4.57 8.25 -2.37
C SER A 100 -5.41 8.98 -3.42
N LEU A 101 -5.19 10.28 -3.59
CA LEU A 101 -5.71 11.03 -4.73
C LEU A 101 -4.67 11.03 -5.87
N PRO A 102 -5.11 10.96 -7.14
CA PRO A 102 -4.23 10.99 -8.30
C PRO A 102 -3.50 12.33 -8.34
N LEU A 103 -2.18 12.30 -8.59
CA LEU A 103 -1.43 13.49 -9.00
C LEU A 103 -2.02 13.96 -10.33
N ASN A 104 -2.95 14.91 -10.29
CA ASN A 104 -3.30 15.77 -11.42
C ASN A 104 -3.39 17.20 -10.89
N THR A 105 -2.22 17.81 -10.69
CA THR A 105 -2.03 19.27 -10.83
C THR A 105 -0.58 19.49 -11.24
N THR A 106 -0.31 19.28 -12.52
CA THR A 106 0.70 20.03 -13.24
C THR A 106 0.29 21.50 -13.13
N SER A 107 0.94 22.25 -12.24
CA SER A 107 0.93 23.71 -12.31
C SER A 107 1.85 24.08 -13.47
N GLU A 108 1.26 24.23 -14.66
CA GLU A 108 1.84 25.06 -15.71
C GLU A 108 1.89 26.49 -15.16
N ILE A 109 3.10 27.02 -15.01
CA ILE A 109 3.38 28.42 -14.72
C ILE A 109 3.83 29.03 -16.05
N PRO A 110 3.14 30.05 -16.61
CA PRO A 110 3.80 31.03 -17.46
C PRO A 110 4.62 32.02 -16.63
#